data_AF-A0A5J4PC57-F1
#
_entry.id   AF-A0A5J4PC57-F1
#
_cell.length_a   1.000
_cell.length_b   1.000
_cell.length_c   1.000
_cell.angle_alpha   90.00
_cell.angle_beta   90.00
_cell.angle_gamma   90.00
#
_symmetry.space_group_name_H-M   'P 1'
#
loop_
_entity.id
_entity.type
_entity.pdbx_description
1 polymer ?
#
loop_
_entity_poly.entity_id
_entity_poly.type
_entity_poly.pdbx_seq_one_letter_code
_entity_poly.pdbx_strand_id
1 'polypeptide(L)'
;FEFSEPLKRCTSHRLLAIRRAEAEGLLKVSITPNDEECIERMERLFVKSTNECGKQVSEALQDAYKRLLKPSIETEFASLFKEKADEEAIRVFAENLRQLLLAPPLGQKRVLGIDPGYRTGCKIVCLDAQGNLVHNENIYPHPPVDKKTEAASKLRAMVQAYDIQAIAIGNGTASRDTEYFVSKIQFDRQIQVFVVSEQGASIYSASKIARDEFPDYDVTVRGSVSIGRRLMDPLAE
;
A
#
# COMPACT_ATOMS: atom_id res chain seq x y z
N PHE A 1 15.40 11.87 16.49
CA PHE A 1 14.60 11.18 17.52
C PHE A 1 13.98 12.13 18.53
N GLU A 2 14.32 13.42 18.52
CA GLU A 2 13.62 14.45 19.30
C GLU A 2 12.74 15.29 18.36
N PHE A 3 11.43 15.35 18.65
CA PHE A 3 10.44 16.00 17.81
C PHE A 3 9.26 16.46 18.68
N SER A 4 8.78 17.67 18.43
CA SER A 4 7.57 18.21 19.04
C SER A 4 6.85 19.08 18.02
N GLU A 5 5.53 18.95 17.94
CA GLU A 5 4.68 19.80 17.12
C GLU A 5 3.30 20.01 17.76
N PRO A 6 2.59 21.09 17.43
CA PRO A 6 1.21 21.25 17.84
C PRO A 6 0.35 20.11 17.29
N LEU A 7 -0.36 19.39 18.18
CA LEU A 7 -1.20 18.25 17.81
C LEU A 7 -2.20 18.57 16.67
N LYS A 8 -2.77 19.78 16.68
CA LYS A 8 -3.70 20.26 15.65
C LYS A 8 -3.11 20.36 14.24
N ARG A 9 -1.78 20.38 14.09
CA ARG A 9 -1.06 20.43 12.80
C ARG A 9 -0.48 19.08 12.39
N CYS A 10 -0.51 18.09 13.28
CA CYS A 10 0.02 16.76 13.00
C CYS A 10 -0.86 16.07 11.95
N THR A 11 -0.27 15.67 10.83
CA THR A 11 -0.99 14.97 9.75
C THR A 11 -1.29 13.52 10.15
N SER A 12 -2.37 12.94 9.60
CA SER A 12 -2.77 11.54 9.86
C SER A 12 -1.60 10.57 9.66
N HIS A 13 -0.94 10.60 8.49
CA HIS A 13 0.18 9.68 8.19
C HIS A 13 1.35 9.82 9.18
N ARG A 14 1.63 11.02 9.68
CA ARG A 14 2.72 11.25 10.64
C ARG A 14 2.34 10.75 12.02
N LEU A 15 1.13 11.04 12.47
CA LEU A 15 0.63 10.52 13.75
C LEU A 15 0.65 8.99 13.76
N LEU A 16 0.19 8.34 12.68
CA LEU A 16 0.20 6.89 12.57
C LEU A 16 1.62 6.33 12.55
N ALA A 17 2.58 6.99 11.89
CA ALA A 17 3.99 6.58 11.92
C ALA A 17 4.59 6.67 13.33
N ILE A 18 4.30 7.77 14.04
CA ILE A 18 4.75 7.97 15.43
C ILE A 18 4.16 6.88 16.35
N ARG A 19 2.86 6.60 16.23
CA ARG A 19 2.17 5.56 17.02
C ARG A 19 2.66 4.15 16.69
N ARG A 20 3.00 3.88 15.43
CA ARG A 20 3.60 2.61 15.03
C ARG A 20 4.98 2.43 15.68
N ALA A 21 5.83 3.46 15.62
CA ALA A 21 7.14 3.42 16.24
C ALA A 21 7.06 3.31 17.78
N GLU A 22 6.04 3.90 18.41
CA GLU A 22 5.73 3.68 19.81
C GLU A 22 5.35 2.22 20.10
N ALA A 23 4.44 1.64 19.32
CA ALA A 23 4.00 0.25 19.47
C ALA A 23 5.13 -0.77 19.24
N GLU A 24 6.07 -0.45 18.34
CA GLU A 24 7.29 -1.24 18.10
C GLU A 24 8.39 -0.99 19.17
N GLY A 25 8.14 -0.13 20.17
CA GLY A 25 9.05 0.15 21.27
C GLY A 25 10.25 1.04 20.90
N LEU A 26 10.21 1.69 19.74
CA LEU A 26 11.28 2.54 19.21
C LEU A 26 11.21 3.99 19.73
N LEU A 27 9.99 4.46 20.02
CA LEU A 27 9.73 5.82 20.52
C LEU A 27 8.93 5.79 21.83
N LYS A 28 9.11 6.83 22.64
CA LYS A 28 8.16 7.22 23.69
C LYS A 28 7.39 8.42 23.20
N VAL A 29 6.07 8.36 23.24
CA VAL A 29 5.20 9.41 22.71
C VAL A 29 4.31 9.93 23.81
N SER A 30 4.26 11.24 23.96
CA SER A 30 3.31 11.91 24.83
C SER A 30 2.59 13.01 24.05
N ILE A 31 1.33 13.23 24.40
CA ILE A 31 0.55 14.38 23.97
C ILE A 31 0.24 15.11 25.25
N THR A 32 0.79 16.31 25.45
CA THR A 32 0.61 17.07 26.69
C THR A 32 0.17 18.49 26.35
N PRO A 33 -0.72 19.10 27.16
CA PRO A 33 -0.92 20.54 27.13
C PRO A 33 0.30 21.26 27.73
N ASN A 34 0.32 22.59 27.61
CA ASN A 34 1.24 23.43 28.36
C ASN A 34 0.74 23.54 29.82
N ASP A 35 1.45 22.88 30.75
CA ASP A 35 1.05 22.79 32.15
C ASP A 35 0.96 24.17 32.83
N GLU A 36 1.93 25.05 32.58
CA GLU A 36 2.00 26.38 33.19
C GLU A 36 0.80 27.24 32.77
N GLU A 37 0.48 27.24 31.47
CA GLU A 37 -0.67 27.97 30.94
C GLU A 37 -1.99 27.43 31.49
N CYS A 38 -2.12 26.10 31.62
CA CYS A 38 -3.32 25.47 32.15
C CYS A 38 -3.53 25.81 33.63
N ILE A 39 -2.49 25.66 34.45
CA ILE A 39 -2.54 25.95 35.89
C ILE A 39 -2.85 27.43 36.10
N GLU A 40 -2.16 28.35 35.40
CA GLU A 40 -2.39 29.79 35.55
C GLU A 40 -3.85 30.17 35.21
N ARG A 41 -4.40 29.61 34.13
CA ARG A 41 -5.80 29.86 33.75
C ARG A 41 -6.77 29.33 34.80
N MET A 42 -6.53 28.13 35.34
CA MET A 42 -7.35 27.55 36.38
C MET A 42 -7.25 28.35 37.69
N GLU A 43 -6.06 28.77 38.11
CA GLU A 43 -5.88 29.55 39.34
C GLU A 43 -6.63 30.89 39.26
N ARG A 44 -6.58 31.59 38.12
CA ARG A 44 -7.38 32.81 37.89
C ARG A 44 -8.90 32.54 38.04
N LEU A 45 -9.35 31.36 37.65
CA LEU A 45 -10.76 30.98 37.71
C LEU A 45 -11.22 30.57 39.11
N PHE A 46 -10.39 29.88 39.90
CA PHE A 46 -10.81 29.24 41.15
C PHE A 46 -10.19 29.81 42.42
N VAL A 47 -8.97 30.36 42.36
CA VAL A 47 -8.29 30.97 43.52
C VAL A 47 -8.71 32.43 43.63
N LYS A 48 -9.64 32.73 44.54
CA LYS A 48 -10.25 34.07 44.69
C LYS A 48 -9.70 34.90 45.84
N SER A 49 -8.87 34.32 46.70
CA SER A 49 -8.27 34.99 47.84
C SER A 49 -6.77 34.69 47.92
N THR A 50 -6.02 35.58 48.58
CA THR A 50 -4.58 35.45 48.80
C THR A 50 -4.23 35.04 50.24
N ASN A 51 -5.23 34.60 51.01
CA ASN A 51 -5.08 34.12 52.39
C ASN A 51 -4.83 32.60 52.44
N GLU A 52 -4.73 32.04 53.65
CA GLU A 52 -4.50 30.60 53.86
C GLU A 52 -5.53 29.71 53.16
N CYS A 53 -6.80 30.13 53.09
CA CYS A 53 -7.82 29.40 52.33
C CYS A 53 -7.52 29.38 50.84
N GLY A 54 -7.04 30.50 50.28
CA GLY A 54 -6.63 30.60 48.88
C GLY A 54 -5.47 29.68 48.53
N LYS A 55 -4.48 29.56 49.43
CA LYS A 55 -3.37 28.61 49.29
C LYS A 55 -3.85 27.16 49.23
N GLN A 56 -4.75 26.76 50.13
CA GLN A 56 -5.35 25.43 50.13
C GLN A 56 -6.10 25.11 48.84
N VAL A 57 -6.81 26.11 48.27
CA VAL A 57 -7.49 25.96 46.97
C VAL A 57 -6.47 25.79 45.82
N SER A 58 -5.38 26.57 45.80
CA SER A 58 -4.32 26.42 44.80
C SER A 58 -3.64 25.05 44.89
N GLU A 59 -3.31 24.57 46.09
CA GLU A 59 -2.74 23.23 46.30
C GLU A 59 -3.67 22.12 45.80
N ALA A 60 -4.96 22.18 46.16
CA ALA A 60 -5.96 21.22 45.71
C ALA A 60 -6.15 21.25 44.17
N LEU A 61 -6.10 22.44 43.57
CA LEU A 61 -6.20 22.65 42.13
C LEU A 61 -5.01 22.03 41.39
N GLN A 62 -3.79 22.25 41.89
CA GLN A 62 -2.58 21.69 41.29
C GLN A 62 -2.54 20.16 41.40
N ASP A 63 -2.97 19.57 42.52
CA ASP A 63 -3.13 18.11 42.64
C ASP A 63 -4.19 17.60 41.65
N ALA A 64 -5.36 18.23 41.61
CA ALA A 64 -6.44 17.83 40.72
C ALA A 64 -6.04 17.92 39.25
N TYR A 65 -5.32 18.97 38.85
CA TYR A 65 -4.79 19.11 37.50
C TYR A 65 -3.83 17.98 37.17
N LYS A 66 -2.81 17.77 38.00
CA LYS A 66 -1.73 16.81 37.71
C LYS A 66 -2.19 15.36 37.75
N ARG A 67 -3.03 15.00 38.72
CA ARG A 67 -3.42 13.60 38.97
C ARG A 67 -4.67 13.16 38.22
N LEU A 68 -5.57 14.09 37.90
CA LEU A 68 -6.88 13.76 37.35
C LEU A 68 -7.10 14.38 35.96
N LEU A 69 -7.04 15.71 35.85
CA LEU A 69 -7.43 16.39 34.61
C LEU A 69 -6.44 16.15 33.49
N LYS A 70 -5.13 16.34 33.73
CA LYS A 70 -4.10 16.15 32.71
C LYS A 70 -4.13 14.72 32.15
N PRO A 71 -4.01 13.64 32.94
CA PRO A 71 -4.06 12.28 32.40
C PRO A 71 -5.34 11.98 31.60
N SER A 72 -6.50 12.50 32.05
CA SER A 72 -7.76 12.36 31.33
C SER A 72 -7.72 13.05 29.96
N ILE A 73 -7.28 14.30 29.90
CA ILE A 73 -7.17 15.07 28.66
C ILE A 73 -6.17 14.43 27.70
N GLU A 74 -5.00 14.01 28.19
CA GLU A 74 -3.98 13.35 27.36
C GLU A 74 -4.52 12.06 26.73
N THR A 75 -5.24 11.25 27.51
CA THR A 75 -5.85 9.99 27.04
C THR A 75 -6.98 10.24 26.04
N GLU A 76 -7.85 11.21 26.32
CA GLU A 76 -8.97 11.57 25.45
C GLU A 76 -8.47 12.08 24.10
N PHE A 77 -7.52 13.03 24.10
CA PHE A 77 -6.96 13.59 22.86
C PHE A 77 -6.12 12.57 22.10
N ALA A 78 -5.39 11.69 22.79
CA ALA A 78 -4.67 10.59 22.15
C ALA A 78 -5.63 9.67 21.37
N SER A 79 -6.76 9.31 21.98
CA SER A 79 -7.77 8.43 21.38
C SER A 79 -8.47 9.13 20.21
N LEU A 80 -8.93 10.36 20.41
CA LEU A 80 -9.63 11.15 19.41
C LEU A 80 -8.78 11.38 18.15
N PHE A 81 -7.51 11.74 18.31
CA PHE A 81 -6.64 11.99 17.16
C PHE A 81 -6.23 10.69 16.47
N LYS A 82 -6.12 9.58 17.20
CA LYS A 82 -5.89 8.25 16.59
C LYS A 82 -7.07 7.85 15.71
N GLU A 83 -8.30 7.98 16.23
CA GLU A 83 -9.53 7.67 15.51
C GLU A 83 -9.63 8.50 14.22
N LYS A 84 -9.47 9.83 14.32
CA LYS A 84 -9.46 10.72 13.14
C LYS A 84 -8.38 10.36 12.13
N ALA A 85 -7.19 9.98 12.59
CA ALA A 85 -6.11 9.60 11.70
C ALA A 85 -6.40 8.28 10.98
N ASP A 86 -6.99 7.30 11.68
CA ASP A 86 -7.43 6.04 11.10
C ASP A 86 -8.53 6.24 10.07
N GLU A 87 -9.56 7.03 10.38
CA GLU A 87 -10.65 7.35 9.45
C GLU A 87 -10.13 7.96 8.14
N GLU A 88 -9.23 8.94 8.24
CA GLU A 88 -8.64 9.56 7.05
C GLU A 88 -7.77 8.58 6.26
N ALA A 89 -7.00 7.73 6.93
CA ALA A 89 -6.21 6.70 6.27
C ALA A 89 -7.09 5.68 5.53
N ILE A 90 -8.16 5.19 6.19
CA ILE A 90 -9.14 4.28 5.61
C ILE A 90 -9.81 4.92 4.40
N ARG A 91 -10.20 6.20 4.49
CA ARG A 91 -10.81 6.93 3.39
C ARG A 91 -9.88 7.00 2.17
N VAL A 92 -8.59 7.29 2.38
CA VAL A 92 -7.59 7.29 1.29
C VAL A 92 -7.43 5.89 0.69
N PHE A 93 -7.37 4.84 1.50
CA PHE A 93 -7.30 3.47 0.99
C PHE A 93 -8.55 3.06 0.22
N ALA A 94 -9.74 3.45 0.69
CA ALA A 94 -11.00 3.18 0.01
C ALA A 94 -11.06 3.87 -1.35
N GLU A 95 -10.62 5.13 -1.45
CA GLU A 95 -10.57 5.85 -2.73
C GLU A 95 -9.56 5.22 -3.70
N ASN A 96 -8.37 4.86 -3.22
CA ASN A 96 -7.37 4.17 -4.03
C ASN A 96 -7.89 2.82 -4.55
N LEU A 97 -8.56 2.04 -3.69
CA LEU A 97 -9.17 0.77 -4.08
C LEU A 97 -10.28 0.99 -5.12
N ARG A 98 -11.13 2.00 -4.91
CA ARG A 98 -12.18 2.36 -5.87
C ARG A 98 -11.59 2.68 -7.26
N GLN A 99 -10.49 3.43 -7.32
CA GLN A 99 -9.81 3.75 -8.58
C GLN A 99 -9.25 2.51 -9.26
N LEU A 100 -8.71 1.56 -8.51
CA LEU A 100 -8.24 0.28 -9.05
C LEU A 100 -9.39 -0.56 -9.62
N LEU A 101 -10.50 -0.67 -8.87
CA LEU A 101 -11.67 -1.46 -9.27
C LEU A 101 -12.43 -0.85 -10.46
N LEU A 102 -12.41 0.47 -10.61
CA LEU A 102 -13.11 1.18 -11.69
C LEU A 102 -12.18 1.56 -12.85
N ALA A 103 -10.96 1.00 -12.89
CA ALA A 103 -10.07 1.18 -14.01
C ALA A 103 -10.73 0.65 -15.31
N PRO A 104 -10.61 1.35 -16.45
CA PRO A 104 -11.26 0.91 -17.68
C PRO A 104 -10.76 -0.48 -18.12
N PRO A 105 -11.66 -1.43 -18.39
CA PRO A 105 -11.28 -2.75 -18.85
C PRO A 105 -10.78 -2.70 -20.30
N LEU A 106 -9.75 -3.48 -20.63
CA LEU A 106 -9.33 -3.66 -22.03
C LEU A 106 -10.35 -4.49 -22.83
N GLY A 107 -11.16 -5.30 -22.14
CA GLY A 107 -12.17 -6.18 -22.71
C GLY A 107 -11.61 -7.53 -23.15
N GLN A 108 -12.38 -8.23 -23.99
CA GLN A 108 -12.08 -9.57 -24.48
C GLN A 108 -10.95 -9.56 -25.52
N LYS A 109 -9.72 -9.37 -25.06
CA LYS A 109 -8.49 -9.46 -25.85
C LYS A 109 -7.59 -10.57 -25.34
N ARG A 110 -6.80 -11.16 -26.22
CA ARG A 110 -5.73 -12.10 -25.84
C ARG A 110 -4.57 -11.31 -25.22
N VAL A 111 -4.25 -11.61 -23.97
CA VAL A 111 -3.29 -10.85 -23.16
C VAL A 111 -2.09 -11.70 -22.78
N LEU A 112 -0.90 -11.15 -22.90
CA LEU A 112 0.31 -11.72 -22.32
C LEU A 112 0.61 -10.99 -21.00
N GLY A 113 0.49 -11.69 -19.88
CA GLY A 113 0.82 -11.17 -18.55
C GLY A 113 2.30 -11.42 -18.22
N ILE A 114 2.95 -10.40 -17.67
CA ILE A 114 4.35 -10.45 -17.21
C ILE A 114 4.39 -10.05 -15.74
N ASP A 115 4.84 -10.98 -14.89
CA ASP A 115 5.26 -10.71 -13.51
C ASP A 115 6.79 -10.48 -13.49
N PRO A 116 7.28 -9.23 -13.38
CA PRO A 116 8.69 -8.92 -13.51
C PRO A 116 9.54 -9.44 -12.36
N GLY A 117 10.78 -9.84 -12.67
CA GLY A 117 11.73 -10.26 -11.65
C GLY A 117 13.17 -10.27 -12.12
N TYR A 118 14.10 -9.98 -11.20
CA TYR A 118 15.54 -10.06 -11.46
C TYR A 118 16.04 -11.50 -11.30
N ARG A 119 16.30 -11.94 -10.06
CA ARG A 119 16.92 -13.25 -9.76
C ARG A 119 16.07 -14.45 -10.19
N THR A 120 14.76 -14.38 -9.98
CA THR A 120 13.83 -15.47 -10.27
C THR A 120 13.28 -15.43 -11.70
N GLY A 121 13.72 -14.47 -12.52
CA GLY A 121 13.20 -14.24 -13.87
C GLY A 121 11.81 -13.59 -13.89
N CYS A 122 11.39 -13.17 -15.08
CA CYS A 122 10.05 -12.66 -15.35
C CYS A 122 9.15 -13.82 -15.78
N LYS A 123 8.03 -14.01 -15.08
CA LYS A 123 7.09 -15.08 -15.36
C LYS A 123 6.10 -14.55 -16.36
N ILE A 124 5.86 -15.35 -17.38
CA ILE A 124 5.05 -14.99 -18.53
C ILE A 124 3.86 -15.95 -18.57
N VAL A 125 2.69 -15.39 -18.79
CA VAL A 125 1.46 -16.14 -19.08
C VAL A 125 0.83 -15.62 -20.35
N CYS A 126 0.27 -16.49 -21.17
CA CYS A 126 -0.60 -16.13 -22.27
C CYS A 126 -2.03 -16.51 -21.89
N LEU A 127 -2.92 -15.54 -22.02
CA LEU A 127 -4.35 -15.67 -21.75
C LEU A 127 -5.13 -15.57 -23.07
N ASP A 128 -6.15 -16.40 -23.24
CA ASP A 128 -7.10 -16.23 -24.33
C ASP A 128 -8.05 -15.04 -24.08
N ALA A 129 -8.97 -14.78 -25.01
CA ALA A 129 -9.91 -13.66 -24.92
C ALA A 129 -10.93 -13.81 -23.76
N GLN A 130 -11.04 -15.01 -23.18
CA GLN A 130 -11.89 -15.33 -22.04
C GLN A 130 -11.11 -15.31 -20.71
N GLY A 131 -9.79 -15.09 -20.75
CA GLY A 131 -8.93 -15.06 -19.57
C GLY A 131 -8.46 -16.44 -19.11
N ASN A 132 -8.61 -17.48 -19.94
CA ASN A 132 -8.07 -18.80 -19.62
C ASN A 132 -6.56 -18.83 -19.89
N LEU A 133 -5.81 -19.49 -19.00
CA LEU A 133 -4.38 -19.72 -19.19
C LEU A 133 -4.16 -20.72 -20.33
N VAL A 134 -3.52 -20.28 -21.42
CA VAL A 134 -3.17 -21.14 -22.56
C VAL A 134 -1.69 -21.51 -22.59
N HIS A 135 -0.83 -20.70 -21.97
CA HIS A 135 0.59 -20.97 -21.89
C HIS A 135 1.25 -20.23 -20.73
N ASN A 136 2.31 -20.79 -20.17
CA ASN A 136 3.21 -20.07 -19.27
C ASN A 136 4.67 -20.47 -19.52
N GLU A 137 5.57 -19.52 -19.28
CA GLU A 137 7.01 -19.75 -19.33
C GLU A 137 7.73 -18.73 -18.42
N ASN A 138 8.98 -19.01 -18.06
CA ASN A 138 9.84 -18.05 -17.37
C ASN A 138 10.95 -17.57 -18.30
N ILE A 139 11.18 -16.26 -18.35
CA ILE A 139 12.26 -15.63 -19.12
C ILE A 139 13.22 -14.87 -18.20
N TYR A 140 14.45 -14.65 -18.66
CA TYR A 140 15.49 -14.02 -17.85
C TYR A 140 16.12 -12.81 -18.57
N PRO A 141 15.37 -11.73 -18.82
CA PRO A 141 15.88 -10.57 -19.55
C PRO A 141 16.83 -9.68 -18.73
N HIS A 142 16.89 -9.87 -17.41
CA HIS A 142 17.64 -8.99 -16.50
C HIS A 142 18.76 -9.72 -15.75
N PRO A 143 19.76 -8.98 -15.21
CA PRO A 143 20.75 -9.55 -14.30
C PRO A 143 20.09 -10.27 -13.11
N PRO A 144 20.70 -11.36 -12.60
CA PRO A 144 22.06 -11.82 -12.86
C PRO A 144 22.23 -12.73 -14.09
N VAL A 145 21.14 -13.16 -14.73
CA VAL A 145 21.20 -14.12 -15.84
C VAL A 145 21.35 -13.41 -17.20
N ASP A 146 20.64 -12.29 -17.39
CA ASP A 146 20.79 -11.35 -18.52
C ASP A 146 20.69 -11.95 -19.95
N LYS A 147 19.80 -12.93 -20.14
CA LYS A 147 19.51 -13.59 -21.42
C LYS A 147 18.54 -12.79 -22.30
N LYS A 148 18.83 -11.51 -22.56
CA LYS A 148 17.95 -10.59 -23.31
C LYS A 148 17.52 -11.10 -24.68
N THR A 149 18.46 -11.63 -25.48
CA THR A 149 18.17 -12.10 -26.84
C THR A 149 17.24 -13.32 -26.85
N GLU A 150 17.46 -14.27 -25.94
CA GLU A 150 16.60 -15.45 -25.77
C GLU A 150 15.20 -15.02 -25.33
N ALA A 151 15.12 -14.18 -24.30
CA ALA A 151 13.86 -13.63 -23.79
C ALA A 151 13.05 -12.89 -24.88
N ALA A 152 13.72 -12.07 -25.70
CA ALA A 152 13.06 -11.34 -26.78
C ALA A 152 12.56 -12.28 -27.89
N SER A 153 13.32 -13.33 -28.20
CA SER A 153 12.89 -14.35 -29.17
C SER A 153 11.66 -15.12 -28.68
N LYS A 154 11.63 -15.49 -27.40
CA LYS A 154 10.49 -16.18 -26.78
C LYS A 154 9.25 -15.31 -26.76
N LEU A 155 9.37 -14.03 -26.38
CA LEU A 155 8.25 -13.09 -26.43
C LEU A 155 7.69 -12.93 -27.84
N ARG A 156 8.53 -12.80 -28.87
CA ARG A 156 8.06 -12.77 -30.26
C ARG A 156 7.31 -14.04 -30.67
N ALA A 157 7.86 -15.21 -30.33
CA ALA A 157 7.26 -16.49 -30.64
C ALA A 157 5.89 -16.65 -29.96
N MET A 158 5.77 -16.30 -28.68
CA MET A 158 4.50 -16.33 -27.95
C MET A 158 3.47 -15.35 -28.50
N VAL A 159 3.88 -14.10 -28.79
CA VAL A 159 2.98 -13.09 -29.38
C VAL A 159 2.39 -13.58 -30.70
N GLN A 160 3.21 -14.20 -31.55
CA GLN A 160 2.76 -14.75 -32.82
C GLN A 160 1.90 -16.01 -32.64
N ALA A 161 2.33 -16.97 -31.82
CA ALA A 161 1.69 -18.27 -31.67
C ALA A 161 0.30 -18.18 -31.00
N TYR A 162 0.13 -17.26 -30.05
CA TYR A 162 -1.11 -17.09 -29.30
C TYR A 162 -1.93 -15.87 -29.74
N ASP A 163 -1.55 -15.22 -30.85
CA ASP A 163 -2.23 -14.03 -31.39
C ASP A 163 -2.45 -12.95 -30.32
N ILE A 164 -1.41 -12.66 -29.53
CA ILE A 164 -1.48 -11.72 -28.42
C ILE A 164 -1.77 -10.31 -28.95
N GLN A 165 -2.70 -9.62 -28.29
CA GLN A 165 -3.16 -8.28 -28.68
C GLN A 165 -2.67 -7.18 -27.71
N ALA A 166 -2.37 -7.55 -26.47
CA ALA A 166 -1.81 -6.64 -25.48
C ALA A 166 -0.90 -7.36 -24.47
N ILE A 167 0.02 -6.60 -23.88
CA ILE A 167 0.93 -7.06 -22.83
C ILE A 167 0.61 -6.31 -21.54
N ALA A 168 0.39 -7.05 -20.46
CA ALA A 168 0.25 -6.53 -19.10
C ALA A 168 1.57 -6.75 -18.35
N ILE A 169 2.13 -5.71 -17.72
CA ILE A 169 3.35 -5.78 -16.91
C ILE A 169 3.01 -5.38 -15.48
N GLY A 170 3.28 -6.27 -14.52
CA GLY A 170 3.14 -5.96 -13.10
C GLY A 170 4.02 -4.79 -12.69
N ASN A 171 3.51 -3.90 -11.84
CA ASN A 171 4.20 -2.66 -11.43
C ASN A 171 5.18 -2.83 -10.26
N GLY A 172 5.59 -4.06 -9.94
CA GLY A 172 6.54 -4.36 -8.87
C GLY A 172 8.00 -4.26 -9.24
N THR A 173 8.77 -5.18 -8.65
CA THR A 173 10.24 -5.23 -8.77
C THR A 173 10.64 -5.49 -10.21
N ALA A 174 11.59 -4.72 -10.77
CA ALA A 174 12.03 -4.81 -12.17
C ALA A 174 10.97 -4.43 -13.22
N SER A 175 9.84 -3.83 -12.83
CA SER A 175 8.79 -3.40 -13.76
C SER A 175 9.29 -2.42 -14.82
N ARG A 176 9.99 -1.35 -14.41
CA ARG A 176 10.56 -0.34 -15.32
C ARG A 176 11.57 -0.94 -16.30
N ASP A 177 12.48 -1.78 -15.83
CA ASP A 177 13.46 -2.45 -16.70
C ASP A 177 12.77 -3.40 -17.69
N THR A 178 11.70 -4.08 -17.25
CA THR A 178 10.90 -4.99 -18.09
C THR A 178 10.11 -4.23 -19.14
N GLU A 179 9.47 -3.13 -18.76
CA GLU A 179 8.77 -2.23 -19.69
C GLU A 179 9.75 -1.68 -20.74
N TYR A 180 10.91 -1.19 -20.30
CA TYR A 180 11.95 -0.73 -21.21
C TYR A 180 12.43 -1.85 -22.15
N PHE A 181 12.68 -3.05 -21.62
CA PHE A 181 13.07 -4.21 -22.41
C PHE A 181 12.02 -4.56 -23.47
N VAL A 182 10.74 -4.66 -23.08
CA VAL A 182 9.62 -4.95 -24.00
C VAL A 182 9.50 -3.87 -25.07
N SER A 183 9.69 -2.59 -24.72
CA SER A 183 9.64 -1.46 -25.68
C SER A 183 10.70 -1.53 -26.79
N LYS A 184 11.80 -2.27 -26.57
CA LYS A 184 12.86 -2.48 -27.57
C LYS A 184 12.61 -3.67 -28.48
N ILE A 185 11.60 -4.48 -28.22
CA ILE A 185 11.26 -5.64 -29.03
C ILE A 185 10.38 -5.18 -30.21
N GLN A 186 10.83 -5.45 -31.43
CA GLN A 186 10.00 -5.33 -32.62
C GLN A 186 9.16 -6.60 -32.76
N PHE A 187 7.85 -6.45 -32.66
CA PHE A 187 6.87 -7.50 -32.94
C PHE A 187 6.42 -7.45 -34.41
N ASP A 188 5.75 -8.50 -34.88
CA ASP A 188 5.19 -8.60 -36.23
C ASP A 188 4.00 -7.65 -36.47
N ARG A 189 3.46 -7.06 -35.39
CA ARG A 189 2.36 -6.09 -35.38
C ARG A 189 2.54 -5.08 -34.23
N GLN A 190 1.73 -4.02 -34.22
CA GLN A 190 1.70 -3.10 -33.09
C GLN A 190 1.00 -3.76 -31.89
N ILE A 191 1.73 -3.90 -30.78
CA ILE A 191 1.23 -4.45 -29.51
C ILE A 191 1.13 -3.33 -28.49
N GLN A 192 -0.02 -3.24 -27.82
CA GLN A 192 -0.23 -2.31 -26.72
C GLN A 192 0.40 -2.89 -25.44
N VAL A 193 1.17 -2.07 -24.73
CA VAL A 193 1.83 -2.47 -23.48
C VAL A 193 1.25 -1.61 -22.35
N PHE A 194 0.84 -2.25 -21.26
CA PHE A 194 0.22 -1.61 -20.12
C PHE A 194 0.94 -2.03 -18.84
N VAL A 195 1.15 -1.08 -17.94
CA VAL A 195 1.60 -1.34 -16.58
C VAL A 195 0.37 -1.47 -15.69
N VAL A 196 0.30 -2.57 -14.93
CA VAL A 196 -0.85 -2.95 -14.12
C VAL A 196 -0.42 -3.12 -12.68
N SER A 197 -1.30 -2.75 -11.74
CA SER A 197 -1.05 -2.98 -10.32
C SER A 197 -0.89 -4.48 -10.04
N GLU A 198 0.18 -4.88 -9.36
CA GLU A 198 0.34 -6.26 -8.85
C GLU A 198 -0.19 -6.42 -7.42
N GLN A 199 -0.74 -5.35 -6.82
CA GLN A 199 -1.26 -5.40 -5.45
C GLN A 199 -2.31 -6.50 -5.32
N GLY A 200 -2.14 -7.38 -4.34
CA GLY A 200 -3.02 -8.52 -4.13
C GLY A 200 -2.75 -9.74 -5.02
N ALA A 201 -1.94 -9.66 -6.08
CA ALA A 201 -1.63 -10.82 -6.94
C ALA A 201 -0.91 -11.93 -6.15
N SER A 202 -0.04 -11.57 -5.21
CA SER A 202 0.64 -12.51 -4.30
C SER A 202 -0.30 -13.11 -3.24
N ILE A 203 -1.33 -12.37 -2.82
CA ILE A 203 -2.35 -12.87 -1.89
C ILE A 203 -3.26 -13.85 -2.62
N TYR A 204 -3.72 -13.47 -3.82
CA TYR A 204 -4.51 -14.33 -4.70
C TYR A 204 -3.76 -15.63 -4.98
N SER A 205 -2.50 -15.57 -5.41
CA SER A 205 -1.77 -16.77 -5.84
C SER A 205 -1.51 -17.79 -4.73
N ALA A 206 -1.42 -17.34 -3.48
CA ALA A 206 -1.32 -18.17 -2.28
C ALA A 206 -2.68 -18.62 -1.73
N SER A 207 -3.79 -18.09 -2.25
CA SER A 207 -5.13 -18.36 -1.76
C SER A 207 -5.58 -19.81 -2.04
N LYS A 208 -6.65 -20.23 -1.36
CA LYS A 208 -7.31 -21.50 -1.68
C LYS A 208 -7.96 -21.44 -3.07
N ILE A 209 -8.61 -20.32 -3.40
CA ILE A 209 -9.32 -20.14 -4.67
C ILE A 209 -8.36 -20.32 -5.87
N ALA A 210 -7.19 -19.68 -5.85
CA ALA A 210 -6.22 -19.82 -6.93
C ALA A 210 -5.64 -21.24 -7.04
N ARG A 211 -5.55 -21.97 -5.90
CA ARG A 211 -5.16 -23.40 -5.90
C ARG A 211 -6.25 -24.28 -6.51
N ASP A 212 -7.51 -23.96 -6.24
CA ASP A 212 -8.65 -24.70 -6.79
C ASP A 212 -8.81 -24.40 -8.30
N GLU A 213 -8.53 -23.17 -8.73
CA GLU A 213 -8.60 -22.77 -10.14
C GLU A 213 -7.41 -23.29 -10.98
N PHE A 214 -6.21 -23.26 -10.40
CA PHE A 214 -4.96 -23.64 -11.08
C PHE A 214 -4.17 -24.66 -10.23
N PRO A 215 -4.66 -25.90 -10.07
CA PRO A 215 -4.07 -26.89 -9.16
C PRO A 215 -2.66 -27.30 -9.58
N ASP A 216 -2.42 -27.41 -10.88
CA ASP A 216 -1.16 -27.91 -11.45
C ASP A 216 -0.08 -26.84 -11.63
N TYR A 217 -0.38 -25.58 -11.31
CA TYR A 217 0.54 -24.46 -11.49
C TYR A 217 1.09 -23.94 -10.15
N ASP A 218 2.33 -23.47 -10.15
CA ASP A 218 2.92 -22.88 -8.96
C ASP A 218 2.37 -21.47 -8.63
N VAL A 219 2.76 -20.98 -7.45
CA VAL A 219 2.32 -19.68 -6.91
C VAL A 219 2.72 -18.49 -7.81
N THR A 220 3.81 -18.57 -8.55
CA THR A 220 4.29 -17.48 -9.40
C THR A 220 3.50 -17.39 -10.71
N VAL A 221 3.16 -18.54 -11.29
CA VAL A 221 2.29 -18.60 -12.49
C VAL A 221 0.90 -18.05 -12.16
N ARG A 222 0.31 -18.45 -11.03
CA ARG A 222 -0.99 -17.92 -10.58
C ARG A 222 -0.98 -16.41 -10.40
N GLY A 223 0.09 -15.86 -9.82
CA GLY A 223 0.24 -14.41 -9.68
C GLY A 223 0.28 -13.68 -11.04
N SER A 224 0.97 -14.28 -12.01
CA SER A 224 1.06 -13.74 -13.38
C SER A 224 -0.29 -13.79 -14.12
N VAL A 225 -1.11 -14.82 -13.88
CA VAL A 225 -2.49 -14.90 -14.41
C VAL A 225 -3.30 -13.71 -13.91
N SER A 226 -3.21 -13.38 -12.62
CA SER A 226 -3.92 -12.24 -12.02
C SER A 226 -3.54 -10.90 -12.66
N ILE A 227 -2.24 -10.69 -12.93
CA ILE A 227 -1.76 -9.49 -13.64
C ILE A 227 -2.39 -9.37 -15.04
N GLY A 228 -2.42 -10.48 -15.79
CA GLY A 228 -3.01 -10.51 -17.13
C GLY A 228 -4.52 -10.25 -17.12
N ARG A 229 -5.26 -10.95 -16.25
CA ARG A 229 -6.73 -10.80 -16.13
C ARG A 229 -7.15 -9.43 -15.64
N ARG A 230 -6.37 -8.82 -14.74
CA ARG A 230 -6.63 -7.47 -14.27
C ARG A 230 -6.56 -6.43 -15.38
N LEU A 231 -5.73 -6.62 -16.41
CA LEU A 231 -5.77 -5.75 -17.59
C LEU A 231 -7.06 -5.94 -18.39
N MET A 232 -7.54 -7.19 -18.49
CA MET A 232 -8.75 -7.53 -19.23
C MET A 232 -9.99 -6.91 -18.58
N ASP A 233 -10.14 -7.12 -17.27
CA ASP A 233 -11.22 -6.57 -16.44
C ASP A 233 -10.76 -6.42 -14.97
N PRO A 234 -10.40 -5.19 -14.53
CA PRO A 234 -9.95 -4.93 -13.16
C PRO A 234 -10.99 -5.20 -12.07
N LEU A 235 -12.28 -5.20 -12.40
CA LEU A 235 -13.34 -5.42 -11.41
C LEU A 235 -13.63 -6.90 -11.21
N ALA A 236 -13.50 -7.69 -12.29
CA ALA A 236 -13.71 -9.13 -12.25
C ALA A 236 -12.56 -9.89 -11.55
N GLU A 237 -11.35 -9.32 -11.59
CA GLU A 237 -10.09 -9.88 -11.02
C GLU A 237 -9.68 -9.24 -9.69
#